data_AF-A0A1B5Z9X2-F1
#
_entry.id   AF-A0A1B5Z9X2-F1
#
_cell.length_a   1.000
_cell.length_b   1.000
_cell.length_c   1.000
_cell.angle_alpha   90.00
_cell.angle_beta   90.00
_cell.angle_gamma   90.00
#
_symmetry.space_group_name_H-M   'P 1'
#
loop_
_entity.id
_entity.type
_entity.pdbx_description
1 polymer ?
#
loop_
_entity_poly.entity_id
_entity_poly.type
_entity_poly.pdbx_seq_one_letter_code
_entity_poly.pdbx_strand_id
1 'polypeptide(L)'
;TLLLDISLQAHFSDSWSWQSDPVDGYIVCGAYQLLTEQDMTPLDAAACLIWHTQVPLKVSILAWRLLRDRLPTKANLISRGILPVEDHLCVFGCGAVESAQH
;
A
#
# COMPACT_ATOMS: atom_id res chain seq x y z
N THR A 1 29.54 -7.03 -3.22
CA THR A 1 30.09 -6.43 -4.45
C THR A 1 29.86 -7.39 -5.59
N LEU A 2 28.69 -7.36 -6.23
CA LEU A 2 28.34 -8.40 -7.19
C LEU A 2 27.84 -7.78 -8.49
N LEU A 3 28.72 -7.76 -9.48
CA LEU A 3 28.35 -7.73 -10.90
C LEU A 3 28.75 -9.11 -11.43
N LEU A 4 27.85 -10.08 -11.28
CA LEU A 4 28.12 -11.50 -11.56
C LEU A 4 27.89 -11.88 -13.03
N ASP A 5 27.43 -10.96 -13.88
CA ASP A 5 27.00 -11.30 -15.24
C ASP A 5 27.29 -10.16 -16.23
N ILE A 6 28.55 -9.73 -16.31
CA ILE A 6 29.00 -8.74 -17.30
C ILE A 6 29.94 -9.40 -18.30
N SER A 7 29.51 -9.44 -19.56
CA SER A 7 30.36 -9.77 -20.70
C SER A 7 30.83 -8.48 -21.35
N LEU A 8 32.14 -8.20 -21.30
CA LEU A 8 32.73 -7.00 -21.89
C LEU A 8 32.94 -7.19 -23.39
N GLN A 9 32.42 -6.26 -24.20
CA GLN A 9 32.57 -6.29 -25.65
C GLN A 9 33.43 -5.12 -26.14
N ALA A 10 34.66 -5.40 -26.58
CA ALA A 10 35.64 -4.38 -26.96
C ALA A 10 35.30 -3.58 -28.24
N HIS A 11 34.24 -3.95 -28.96
CA HIS A 11 33.85 -3.34 -30.24
C HIS A 11 32.60 -2.47 -30.14
N PHE A 12 31.99 -2.36 -28.96
CA PHE A 12 30.79 -1.57 -28.73
C PHE A 12 31.11 -0.43 -27.75
N SER A 13 30.47 0.72 -27.96
CA SER A 13 30.59 1.85 -27.04
C SER A 13 29.69 1.60 -25.83
N ASP A 14 30.18 1.94 -24.65
CA ASP A 14 29.41 1.86 -23.42
C ASP A 14 28.15 2.73 -23.51
N SER A 15 27.00 2.16 -23.13
CA SER A 15 25.73 2.87 -23.04
C SER A 15 25.00 2.50 -21.76
N TRP A 16 24.28 3.47 -21.19
CA TRP A 16 23.41 3.26 -20.04
C TRP A 16 22.00 3.04 -20.53
N SER A 17 21.42 1.88 -20.23
CA SER A 17 20.02 1.58 -20.50
C SER A 17 19.25 1.44 -19.19
N TRP A 18 18.06 2.03 -19.16
CA TRP A 18 17.10 1.80 -18.09
C TRP A 18 16.37 0.50 -18.37
N GLN A 19 16.51 -0.51 -17.50
CA GLN A 19 15.94 -1.85 -17.78
C GLN A 19 14.42 -1.88 -17.69
N SER A 20 13.82 -1.01 -16.87
CA SER A 20 12.39 -1.07 -16.62
C SER A 20 11.54 -0.48 -17.75
N ASP A 21 12.12 0.41 -18.57
CA ASP A 21 11.49 0.91 -19.79
C ASP A 21 12.56 1.12 -20.89
N PRO A 22 12.66 0.19 -21.85
CA PRO A 22 13.64 0.26 -22.93
C PRO A 22 13.25 1.22 -24.07
N VAL A 23 12.03 1.80 -24.05
CA VAL A 23 11.53 2.67 -25.12
C VAL A 23 11.66 4.14 -24.72
N ASP A 24 11.11 4.51 -23.56
CA ASP A 24 11.10 5.89 -23.10
C ASP A 24 12.28 6.22 -22.15
N GLY A 25 13.03 5.19 -21.73
CA GLY A 25 14.21 5.33 -20.88
C GLY A 25 13.87 5.67 -19.42
N TYR A 26 14.79 6.34 -18.73
CA TYR A 26 14.58 6.72 -17.33
C TYR A 26 13.62 7.91 -17.21
N ILE A 27 12.46 7.68 -16.60
CA ILE A 27 11.53 8.73 -16.19
C ILE A 27 11.38 8.71 -14.67
N VAL A 28 11.48 9.87 -14.02
CA VAL A 28 11.34 10.01 -12.56
C VAL A 28 10.00 9.44 -12.07
N CYS A 29 8.92 9.65 -12.81
CA CYS A 29 7.60 9.08 -12.52
C CYS A 29 7.62 7.55 -12.52
N GLY A 30 8.21 6.92 -13.53
CA GLY A 30 8.32 5.45 -13.61
C GLY A 30 9.21 4.87 -12.51
N ALA A 31 10.33 5.54 -12.20
CA ALA A 31 11.17 5.14 -11.07
C ALA A 31 10.45 5.24 -9.73
N TYR A 32 9.69 6.33 -9.52
CA TYR A 32 8.88 6.51 -8.32
C TYR A 32 7.78 5.45 -8.19
N GLN A 33 7.09 5.12 -9.29
CA GLN A 33 6.10 4.06 -9.34
C GLN A 33 6.72 2.70 -9.00
N LEU A 34 7.84 2.32 -9.62
CA LEU A 34 8.52 1.05 -9.34
C LEU A 34 8.95 0.92 -7.87
N LEU A 35 9.41 2.02 -7.26
CA LEU A 35 9.80 2.03 -5.85
C LEU A 35 8.58 1.93 -4.91
N THR A 36 7.45 2.50 -5.31
CA THR A 36 6.23 2.56 -4.49
C THR A 36 5.36 1.30 -4.66
N GLU A 37 5.39 0.64 -5.82
CA GLU A 37 4.70 -0.62 -6.08
C GLU A 37 5.19 -1.75 -5.17
N GLN A 38 6.46 -1.73 -4.76
CA GLN A 38 7.01 -2.67 -3.78
C GLN A 38 6.51 -2.45 -2.35
N ASP A 39 5.93 -1.28 -2.05
CA ASP A 39 5.54 -0.88 -0.70
C ASP A 39 4.10 -1.27 -0.33
N MET A 40 3.46 -2.08 -1.18
CA MET A 40 2.31 -2.90 -0.77
C MET A 40 2.81 -3.99 0.16
N THR A 41 3.15 -3.60 1.39
CA THR A 41 3.62 -4.52 2.44
C THR A 41 2.62 -5.66 2.54
N PRO A 42 3.07 -6.92 2.40
CA PRO A 42 2.19 -8.04 2.62
C PRO A 42 1.63 -7.93 4.04
N LEU A 43 0.34 -8.20 4.20
CA LEU A 43 -0.39 -8.13 5.48
C LEU A 43 0.38 -8.79 6.65
N ASP A 44 1.23 -9.77 6.34
CA ASP A 44 2.13 -10.48 7.26
C ASP A 44 3.25 -9.60 7.83
N ALA A 45 3.90 -8.76 7.02
CA ALA A 45 4.91 -7.81 7.49
C ALA A 45 4.28 -6.71 8.37
N ALA A 46 3.09 -6.24 7.99
CA ALA A 46 2.32 -5.31 8.80
C ALA A 46 1.90 -5.92 10.15
N ALA A 47 1.56 -7.22 10.19
CA ALA A 47 1.20 -7.91 11.42
C ALA A 47 2.35 -7.92 12.44
N CYS A 48 3.59 -8.14 12.02
CA CYS A 48 4.77 -8.09 12.90
C CYS A 48 4.96 -6.71 13.55
N LEU A 49 4.67 -5.62 12.83
CA LEU A 49 4.75 -4.25 13.35
C LEU A 49 3.60 -3.93 14.32
N ILE A 50 2.38 -4.41 14.01
CA ILE A 50 1.17 -4.17 14.83
C ILE A 50 1.28 -4.81 16.21
N TRP A 51 1.83 -6.01 16.29
CA TRP A 51 1.93 -6.78 17.55
C TRP A 51 3.27 -6.58 18.28
N HIS A 52 4.03 -5.55 17.92
CA HIS A 52 5.30 -5.24 18.57
C HIS A 52 5.12 -4.90 20.05
N THR A 53 6.03 -5.35 20.91
CA THR A 53 5.91 -5.23 22.38
C THR A 53 5.88 -3.79 22.91
N GLN A 54 6.42 -2.84 22.14
CA GLN A 54 6.39 -1.41 22.47
C GLN A 54 5.07 -0.72 22.10
N VAL A 55 4.22 -1.38 21.31
CA VAL A 55 2.92 -0.83 20.90
C VAL A 55 1.88 -1.18 21.96
N PRO A 56 1.17 -0.21 22.54
CA PRO A 56 0.09 -0.50 23.48
C PRO A 56 -0.98 -1.37 22.81
N LEU A 57 -1.46 -2.40 23.52
CA LEU A 57 -2.41 -3.38 22.98
C LEU A 57 -3.66 -2.76 22.34
N LYS A 58 -4.14 -1.62 22.88
CA LYS A 58 -5.28 -0.89 22.31
C LYS A 58 -5.02 -0.41 20.89
N VAL A 59 -3.80 0.05 20.61
CA VAL A 59 -3.37 0.52 19.28
C VAL A 59 -3.24 -0.68 18.33
N SER A 60 -2.65 -1.77 18.80
CA SER A 60 -2.53 -3.01 18.01
C SER A 60 -3.91 -3.54 17.57
N ILE A 61 -4.86 -3.60 18.50
CA ILE A 61 -6.23 -4.04 18.21
C ILE A 61 -6.92 -3.10 17.22
N LEU A 62 -6.73 -1.78 17.36
CA LEU A 62 -7.30 -0.80 16.43
C LEU A 62 -6.73 -0.99 15.02
N ALA A 63 -5.40 -1.05 14.88
CA ALA A 63 -4.73 -1.25 13.60
C ALA A 63 -5.12 -2.59 12.94
N TRP A 64 -5.20 -3.66 13.72
CA TRP A 64 -5.65 -4.97 13.21
C TRP A 64 -7.10 -4.94 12.72
N ARG A 65 -7.99 -4.24 13.43
CA ARG A 65 -9.37 -4.05 12.98
C ARG A 65 -9.45 -3.18 11.73
N LEU A 66 -8.62 -2.15 11.62
CA LEU A 66 -8.54 -1.28 10.43
C LEU A 66 -8.11 -2.08 9.20
N LEU A 67 -7.00 -2.83 9.28
CA LEU A 67 -6.49 -3.62 8.16
C LEU A 67 -7.43 -4.73 7.69
N ARG A 68 -8.33 -5.20 8.57
CA ARG A 68 -9.32 -6.23 8.23
C ARG A 68 -10.68 -5.67 7.88
N ASP A 69 -10.82 -4.35 7.79
CA ASP A 69 -12.09 -3.64 7.60
C ASP A 69 -13.18 -4.13 8.58
N ARG A 70 -12.81 -4.20 9.87
CA ARG A 70 -13.68 -4.65 10.97
C ARG A 70 -13.99 -3.56 11.97
N LEU A 71 -13.68 -2.31 11.63
CA LEU A 71 -14.11 -1.16 12.43
C LEU A 71 -15.63 -0.95 12.27
N PRO A 72 -16.31 -0.40 13.29
CA PRO A 72 -17.73 -0.09 13.24
C PRO A 72 -17.97 1.19 12.41
N THR A 73 -17.48 1.23 11.17
CA THR A 73 -17.80 2.28 10.19
C THR A 73 -19.23 2.07 9.69
N LYS A 74 -19.93 3.14 9.29
CA LYS A 74 -21.28 3.01 8.73
C LYS A 74 -21.35 2.04 7.56
N ALA A 75 -20.34 2.03 6.68
CA ALA A 75 -20.25 1.05 5.60
C ALA A 75 -20.27 -0.41 6.11
N ASN A 76 -19.50 -0.73 7.16
CA ASN A 76 -19.46 -2.06 7.76
C ASN A 76 -20.71 -2.42 8.55
N LEU A 77 -21.41 -1.44 9.12
CA LEU A 77 -22.66 -1.66 9.81
C LEU A 77 -23.80 -1.93 8.82
N ILE A 78 -23.82 -1.23 7.69
CA ILE A 78 -24.78 -1.45 6.60
C ILE A 78 -24.56 -2.81 5.93
N SER A 79 -23.30 -3.19 5.64
CA SER A 79 -22.99 -4.50 5.05
C SER A 79 -23.42 -5.67 5.93
N ARG A 80 -23.52 -5.46 7.25
CA ARG A 80 -24.02 -6.42 8.24
C ARG A 80 -25.53 -6.34 8.48
N GLY A 81 -26.23 -5.41 7.85
CA GLY A 81 -27.67 -5.19 8.04
C GLY A 81 -28.04 -4.58 9.41
N ILE A 82 -27.09 -3.93 10.08
CA ILE A 82 -27.32 -3.28 11.39
C ILE A 82 -27.92 -1.88 11.20
N LEU A 83 -27.45 -1.15 10.19
CA LEU A 83 -27.95 0.19 9.83
C LEU A 83 -28.69 0.16 8.50
N PRO A 84 -29.73 0.99 8.32
CA PRO A 84 -30.39 1.16 7.04
C PRO A 84 -29.44 1.83 6.02
N VAL A 85 -29.65 1.54 4.74
CA VAL A 85 -28.77 2.00 3.66
C VAL A 85 -28.76 3.53 3.53
N GLU A 86 -29.85 4.21 3.87
CA GLU A 86 -29.92 5.68 3.89
C GLU A 86 -28.88 6.36 4.80
N ASP A 87 -28.34 5.68 5.81
CA ASP A 87 -27.42 6.26 6.80
C ASP A 87 -25.93 6.13 6.44
N HIS A 88 -25.59 5.82 5.19
CA HIS A 88 -24.22 5.54 4.73
C HIS A 88 -23.25 6.73 4.77
N LEU A 89 -23.77 7.96 4.82
CA LEU A 89 -22.96 9.17 4.75
C LEU A 89 -22.21 9.46 6.05
N CYS A 90 -21.00 10.01 5.92
CA CYS A 90 -20.17 10.47 7.02
C CYS A 90 -20.91 11.43 7.97
N VAL A 91 -20.76 11.20 9.27
CA VAL A 91 -21.36 12.03 10.33
C VAL A 91 -20.88 13.49 10.27
N PHE A 92 -19.66 13.72 9.78
CA PHE A 92 -19.10 15.08 9.62
C PHE A 92 -19.60 15.82 8.37
N GLY A 93 -20.49 15.21 7.57
CA GLY A 93 -21.20 15.91 6.49
C GLY A 93 -20.36 16.18 5.22
N CYS A 94 -19.24 15.48 5.03
CA CYS A 94 -18.42 15.59 3.81
C CYS A 94 -19.03 14.94 2.56
N GLY A 95 -20.22 14.34 2.67
CA GLY A 95 -20.95 13.76 1.53
C GLY A 95 -20.42 12.42 1.00
N ALA A 96 -19.35 11.88 1.59
CA ALA A 96 -18.80 10.58 1.24
C ALA A 96 -19.21 9.48 2.24
N VAL A 97 -19.08 8.23 1.80
CA VAL A 97 -19.40 7.05 2.61
C VAL A 97 -18.38 6.89 3.73
N GLU A 98 -18.84 6.76 4.96
CA GLU A 98 -17.94 6.50 6.09
C GLU A 98 -17.39 5.07 6.01
N SER A 99 -16.16 4.97 5.52
CA SER A 99 -15.41 3.73 5.31
C SER A 99 -14.06 3.81 6.03
N ALA A 100 -13.28 2.71 6.05
CA ALA A 100 -11.95 2.72 6.67
C ALA A 100 -10.94 3.67 5.97
N GLN A 101 -11.20 4.05 4.72
CA GLN A 101 -10.31 4.88 3.89
C GLN A 101 -10.75 6.35 3.83
N HIS A 102 -11.86 6.68 4.48
CA HIS A 102 -12.55 7.96 4.40
C HIS A 102 -12.43 8.72 5.71
#